data_AF-A0A7J7I851-F1
#
_entry.id   AF-A0A7J7I851-F1
#
_cell.length_a   1.000
_cell.length_b   1.000
_cell.length_c   1.000
_cell.angle_alpha   90.00
_cell.angle_beta   90.00
_cell.angle_gamma   90.00
#
_symmetry.space_group_name_H-M   'P 1'
#
loop_
_entity.id
_entity.type
_entity.pdbx_description
1 polymer ?
#
loop_
_entity_poly.entity_id
_entity_poly.type
_entity_poly.pdbx_seq_one_letter_code
_entity_poly.pdbx_strand_id
1 'polypeptide(L)'
;MKVVGLAAIQPFFGGEERTEPETRLSQLVSMKRTDWLWKAFIPEEEWVGRDHEAINVSGPRAAKIAAVERFPATIVFVGGFDALQEWQRRYYNWLKNSGKDVHLVEYPNMIHAFYIFPELPESGELISQVTHFIHKH
;
A
#
# COMPACT_ATOMS: atom_id res chain seq x y z
N MET A 1 -15.88 -16.46 -9.74
CA MET A 1 -14.63 -15.79 -10.15
C MET A 1 -13.58 -16.03 -9.06
N LYS A 2 -12.36 -16.43 -9.40
CA LYS A 2 -11.24 -16.62 -8.44
C LYS A 2 -10.16 -15.59 -8.77
N VAL A 3 -9.78 -14.76 -7.81
CA VAL A 3 -8.64 -13.84 -7.95
C VAL A 3 -7.36 -14.65 -7.68
N VAL A 4 -6.42 -14.62 -8.61
CA VAL A 4 -5.16 -15.40 -8.52
C VAL A 4 -3.96 -14.56 -8.10
N GLY A 5 -3.99 -13.26 -8.37
CA GLY A 5 -2.93 -12.32 -8.02
C GLY A 5 -3.46 -10.92 -7.69
N LEU A 6 -2.72 -10.19 -6.86
CA LEU A 6 -2.94 -8.79 -6.48
C LEU A 6 -1.64 -8.00 -6.67
N ALA A 7 -1.62 -7.05 -7.61
CA ALA A 7 -0.54 -6.08 -7.72
C ALA A 7 -0.92 -4.80 -6.97
N ALA A 8 -0.36 -4.63 -5.77
CA ALA A 8 -0.57 -3.47 -4.92
C ALA A 8 0.52 -2.41 -5.19
N ILE A 9 0.24 -1.47 -6.09
CA ILE A 9 1.17 -0.41 -6.44
C ILE A 9 0.97 0.78 -5.50
N GLN A 10 1.97 1.07 -4.67
CA GLN A 10 1.95 2.17 -3.69
C GLN A 10 0.62 2.25 -2.92
N PRO A 11 0.16 1.14 -2.28
CA PRO A 11 -1.17 1.07 -1.70
C PRO A 11 -1.37 2.15 -0.63
N PHE A 12 -2.52 2.82 -0.69
CA PHE A 12 -2.80 4.02 0.08
C PHE A 12 -3.34 3.68 1.48
N PHE A 13 -2.46 3.21 2.35
CA PHE A 13 -2.78 2.84 3.74
C PHE A 13 -2.24 3.86 4.75
N GLY A 14 -2.72 3.76 5.99
CA GLY A 14 -2.47 4.71 7.05
C GLY A 14 -2.75 4.18 8.45
N GLY A 15 -2.77 5.09 9.41
CA GLY A 15 -3.19 4.86 10.79
C GLY A 15 -3.19 6.15 11.59
N GLU A 16 -3.54 6.07 12.88
CA GLU A 16 -3.51 7.24 13.76
C GLU A 16 -2.09 7.76 14.03
N GLU A 17 -1.14 6.86 14.17
CA GLU A 17 0.28 7.20 14.27
C GLU A 17 0.73 8.04 13.06
N ARG A 18 1.68 8.95 13.28
CA ARG A 18 2.43 9.59 12.19
C ARG A 18 3.80 8.98 12.11
N THR A 19 4.09 8.38 10.97
CA THR A 19 5.39 7.80 10.67
C THR A 19 6.42 8.90 10.36
N GLU A 20 7.70 8.54 10.43
CA GLU A 20 8.80 9.47 10.14
C GLU A 20 8.73 10.03 8.70
N PRO A 21 8.48 9.19 7.66
CA PRO A 21 8.32 9.68 6.29
C PRO A 21 7.14 10.66 6.11
N GLU A 22 6.02 10.44 6.79
CA GLU A 22 4.84 11.34 6.74
C GLU A 22 5.15 12.74 7.27
N THR A 23 6.10 12.86 8.20
CA THR A 23 6.50 14.13 8.81
C THR A 23 7.60 14.82 7.99
N ARG A 24 8.54 14.05 7.45
CA ARG A 24 9.69 14.59 6.70
C ARG A 24 9.36 14.89 5.23
N LEU A 25 8.53 14.09 4.59
CA LEU A 25 8.21 14.21 3.17
C LEU A 25 6.91 15.02 3.01
N SER A 26 7.00 16.17 2.32
CA SER A 26 5.83 16.99 1.96
C SER A 26 5.81 17.23 0.45
N GLN A 27 5.45 16.19 -0.30
CA GLN A 27 5.41 16.23 -1.77
C GLN A 27 3.99 16.00 -2.28
N LEU A 28 3.83 15.14 -3.30
CA LEU A 28 2.56 14.84 -3.93
C LEU A 28 1.52 14.37 -2.90
N VAL A 29 1.90 13.54 -1.92
CA VAL A 29 1.02 13.07 -0.84
C VAL A 29 1.26 13.89 0.43
N SER A 30 0.34 14.79 0.77
CA SER A 30 0.43 15.61 1.99
C SER A 30 -0.55 15.12 3.05
N MET A 31 -0.15 15.18 4.34
CA MET A 31 -0.97 14.62 5.43
C MET A 31 -2.34 15.29 5.55
N LYS A 32 -2.42 16.61 5.36
CA LYS A 32 -3.70 17.32 5.33
C LYS A 32 -4.64 16.77 4.26
N ARG A 33 -4.12 16.47 3.07
CA ARG A 33 -4.93 15.93 1.96
C ARG A 33 -5.31 14.48 2.21
N THR A 34 -4.36 13.67 2.67
CA THR A 34 -4.57 12.26 3.03
C THR A 34 -5.65 12.12 4.11
N ASP A 35 -5.57 12.91 5.19
CA ASP A 35 -6.57 12.91 6.26
C ASP A 35 -7.97 13.27 5.75
N TRP A 36 -8.04 14.28 4.88
CA TRP A 36 -9.31 14.68 4.28
C TRP A 36 -9.88 13.59 3.38
N LEU A 37 -9.04 12.96 2.54
CA LEU A 37 -9.46 11.86 1.66
C LEU A 37 -9.99 10.67 2.46
N TRP A 38 -9.28 10.28 3.53
CA TRP A 38 -9.73 9.21 4.41
C TRP A 38 -11.04 9.55 5.11
N LYS A 39 -11.18 10.76 5.65
CA LYS A 39 -12.44 11.18 6.28
C LYS A 39 -13.60 11.27 5.29
N ALA A 40 -13.34 11.63 4.03
CA ALA A 40 -14.35 11.69 2.97
C ALA A 40 -14.73 10.30 2.43
N PHE A 41 -13.84 9.31 2.53
CA PHE A 41 -14.07 7.96 2.03
C PHE A 41 -14.92 7.09 2.96
N ILE A 42 -14.86 7.32 4.27
CA ILE A 42 -15.58 6.54 5.28
C ILE A 42 -16.92 7.20 5.59
N PRO A 43 -18.05 6.45 5.66
CA PRO A 43 -19.32 6.97 6.15
C PRO A 43 -19.16 7.65 7.52
N GLU A 44 -19.83 8.77 7.74
CA GLU A 44 -19.63 9.57 8.96
C GLU A 44 -19.96 8.77 10.22
N GLU A 45 -20.99 7.94 10.16
CA GLU A 45 -21.44 7.04 11.22
C GLU A 45 -20.45 5.90 11.54
N GLU A 46 -19.56 5.56 10.61
CA GLU A 46 -18.51 4.54 10.78
C GLU A 46 -17.17 5.15 11.19
N TRP A 47 -17.05 6.48 11.22
CA TRP A 47 -15.78 7.16 11.48
C TRP A 47 -15.30 6.93 12.92
N VAL A 48 -14.23 6.14 13.03
CA VAL A 48 -13.54 5.83 14.30
C VAL A 48 -12.08 6.28 14.28
N GLY A 49 -11.76 7.26 13.44
CA GLY A 49 -10.39 7.72 13.20
C GLY A 49 -9.65 6.93 12.12
N ARG A 50 -8.38 7.27 11.91
CA ARG A 50 -7.52 6.72 10.85
C ARG A 50 -7.12 5.27 11.07
N ASP A 51 -7.35 4.72 12.25
CA ASP A 51 -7.21 3.27 12.48
C ASP A 51 -8.41 2.46 11.95
N HIS A 52 -9.37 3.09 11.25
CA HIS A 52 -10.47 2.39 10.60
C HIS A 52 -9.90 1.27 9.70
N GLU A 53 -10.51 0.10 9.68
CA GLU A 53 -9.93 -1.09 9.02
C GLU A 53 -9.69 -0.93 7.51
N ALA A 54 -10.46 -0.05 6.86
CA ALA A 54 -10.26 0.33 5.45
C ALA A 54 -9.02 1.24 5.21
N ILE A 55 -8.49 1.87 6.26
CA ILE A 55 -7.32 2.76 6.22
C ILE A 55 -6.09 2.03 6.79
N ASN A 56 -6.23 1.47 8.00
CA ASN A 56 -5.19 0.74 8.71
C ASN A 56 -5.48 -0.76 8.68
N VAL A 57 -5.23 -1.37 7.51
CA VAL A 57 -5.50 -2.79 7.25
C VAL A 57 -4.67 -3.75 8.12
N SER A 58 -3.59 -3.25 8.74
CA SER A 58 -2.71 -3.99 9.65
C SER A 58 -2.78 -3.50 11.11
N GLY A 59 -3.77 -2.67 11.43
CA GLY A 59 -3.90 -1.99 12.73
C GLY A 59 -4.72 -2.76 13.78
N PRO A 60 -5.15 -2.08 14.85
CA PRO A 60 -5.93 -2.70 15.94
C PRO A 60 -7.25 -3.32 15.49
N ARG A 61 -7.81 -2.83 14.38
CA ARG A 61 -9.06 -3.32 13.77
C ARG A 61 -8.82 -4.20 12.54
N ALA A 62 -7.59 -4.65 12.29
CA ALA A 62 -7.27 -5.47 11.14
C ALA A 62 -8.11 -6.76 11.10
N ALA A 63 -8.51 -7.15 9.90
CA ALA A 63 -9.13 -8.44 9.66
C ALA A 63 -8.19 -9.59 10.08
N LYS A 64 -8.74 -10.74 10.48
CA LYS A 64 -7.96 -11.95 10.78
C LYS A 64 -7.50 -12.63 9.49
N ILE A 65 -6.63 -11.99 8.71
CA ILE A 65 -6.25 -12.45 7.37
C ILE A 65 -5.61 -13.84 7.37
N ALA A 66 -4.96 -14.24 8.47
CA ALA A 66 -4.46 -15.61 8.66
C ALA A 66 -5.55 -16.67 8.40
N ALA A 67 -6.82 -16.41 8.78
CA ALA A 67 -7.94 -17.33 8.57
C ALA A 67 -8.43 -17.40 7.11
N VAL A 68 -7.97 -16.51 6.23
CA VAL A 68 -8.32 -16.51 4.81
C VAL A 68 -7.44 -17.51 4.05
N GLU A 69 -7.92 -18.73 3.86
CA GLU A 69 -7.15 -19.82 3.22
C GLU A 69 -6.69 -19.47 1.80
N ARG A 70 -7.55 -18.81 1.01
CA ARG A 70 -7.31 -18.53 -0.42
C ARG A 70 -7.10 -17.04 -0.67
N PHE A 71 -6.10 -16.45 -0.04
CA PHE A 71 -5.64 -15.11 -0.39
C PHE A 71 -4.81 -15.15 -1.68
N PRO A 72 -5.01 -14.22 -2.64
CA PRO A 72 -4.22 -14.20 -3.87
C PRO A 72 -2.74 -13.96 -3.58
N ALA A 73 -1.85 -14.49 -4.44
CA ALA A 73 -0.46 -14.07 -4.43
C ALA A 73 -0.40 -12.54 -4.55
N THR A 74 0.49 -11.87 -3.84
CA THR A 74 0.50 -10.40 -3.80
C THR A 74 1.89 -9.87 -4.08
N ILE A 75 2.00 -8.85 -4.93
CA ILE A 75 3.21 -8.07 -5.12
C ILE A 75 2.94 -6.64 -4.66
N VAL A 76 3.78 -6.11 -3.78
CA VAL A 76 3.66 -4.76 -3.20
C VAL A 76 4.81 -3.90 -3.72
N PHE A 77 4.48 -2.75 -4.30
CA PHE A 77 5.47 -1.78 -4.78
C PHE A 77 5.52 -0.55 -3.89
N VAL A 78 6.73 -0.15 -3.48
CA VAL A 78 6.98 0.98 -2.56
C VAL A 78 7.96 1.96 -3.18
N GLY A 79 7.65 3.26 -3.10
CA GLY A 79 8.59 4.33 -3.45
C GLY A 79 9.28 4.87 -2.19
N GLY A 80 10.60 5.03 -2.20
CA GLY A 80 11.35 5.51 -1.03
C GLY A 80 11.15 7.00 -0.71
N PHE A 81 10.59 7.78 -1.63
CA PHE A 81 10.14 9.16 -1.41
C PHE A 81 8.60 9.27 -1.38
N ASP A 82 7.90 8.15 -1.20
CA ASP A 82 6.48 8.15 -0.85
C ASP A 82 6.31 8.42 0.65
N ALA A 83 5.42 9.35 1.00
CA ALA A 83 5.10 9.66 2.39
C ALA A 83 4.44 8.47 3.10
N LEU A 84 3.73 7.60 2.38
CA LEU A 84 3.04 6.43 2.94
C LEU A 84 3.87 5.15 2.91
N GLN A 85 5.15 5.23 2.54
CA GLN A 85 6.01 4.05 2.35
C GLN A 85 6.06 3.12 3.56
N GLU A 86 5.98 3.66 4.78
CA GLU A 86 6.02 2.85 5.99
C GLU A 86 4.72 2.05 6.16
N TRP A 87 3.56 2.65 5.91
CA TRP A 87 2.27 1.94 5.91
C TRP A 87 2.21 0.85 4.84
N GLN A 88 2.82 1.09 3.68
CA GLN A 88 2.94 0.08 2.61
C GLN A 88 3.80 -1.12 3.05
N ARG A 89 4.93 -0.86 3.73
CA ARG A 89 5.76 -1.93 4.32
C ARG A 89 5.05 -2.67 5.46
N ARG A 90 4.27 -1.97 6.28
CA ARG A 90 3.45 -2.58 7.34
C ARG A 90 2.41 -3.55 6.75
N TYR A 91 1.75 -3.19 5.65
CA TYR A 91 0.86 -4.09 4.91
C TYR A 91 1.59 -5.34 4.39
N TYR A 92 2.75 -5.17 3.75
CA TYR A 92 3.59 -6.31 3.32
C TYR A 92 3.92 -7.25 4.48
N ASN A 93 4.40 -6.70 5.60
CA ASN A 93 4.78 -7.48 6.77
C ASN A 93 3.57 -8.19 7.41
N TRP A 94 2.41 -7.53 7.45
CA TRP A 94 1.17 -8.12 7.95
C TRP A 94 0.71 -9.33 7.13
N LEU A 95 0.76 -9.24 5.79
CA LEU A 95 0.50 -10.38 4.90
C LEU A 95 1.51 -11.51 5.10
N LYS A 96 2.80 -11.17 5.11
CA LYS A 96 3.90 -12.13 5.27
C LYS A 96 3.80 -12.88 6.59
N ASN A 97 3.60 -12.16 7.69
CA ASN A 97 3.46 -12.75 9.03
C ASN A 97 2.18 -13.57 9.18
N SER A 98 1.18 -13.35 8.32
CA SER A 98 -0.05 -14.13 8.24
C SER A 98 0.05 -15.33 7.29
N GLY A 99 1.27 -15.67 6.83
CA GLY A 99 1.54 -16.82 5.97
C GLY A 99 1.05 -16.66 4.53
N LYS A 100 0.87 -15.43 4.04
CA LYS A 100 0.45 -15.19 2.65
C LYS A 100 1.64 -15.14 1.70
N ASP A 101 1.42 -15.56 0.47
CA ASP A 101 2.39 -15.42 -0.62
C ASP A 101 2.47 -13.94 -1.01
N VAL A 102 3.53 -13.27 -0.57
CA VAL A 102 3.71 -11.84 -0.79
C VAL A 102 5.16 -11.50 -1.13
N HIS A 103 5.33 -10.68 -2.16
CA HIS A 103 6.59 -10.13 -2.63
C HIS A 103 6.62 -8.60 -2.44
N LEU A 104 7.79 -8.06 -2.10
CA LEU A 104 8.02 -6.62 -1.96
C LEU A 104 9.02 -6.17 -3.03
N VAL A 105 8.69 -5.09 -3.73
CA VAL A 105 9.58 -4.40 -4.67
C VAL A 105 9.70 -2.95 -4.21
N GLU A 106 10.93 -2.51 -3.96
CA GLU A 106 11.20 -1.15 -3.50
C GLU A 106 11.97 -0.37 -4.56
N TYR A 107 11.53 0.86 -4.80
CA TYR A 107 12.20 1.85 -5.63
C TYR A 107 12.68 3.00 -4.73
N PRO A 108 13.91 2.93 -4.17
CA PRO A 108 14.35 3.81 -3.09
C PRO A 108 14.33 5.30 -3.45
N ASN A 109 14.46 5.62 -4.73
CA ASN A 109 14.54 7.00 -5.21
C ASN A 109 13.23 7.53 -5.82
N MET A 110 12.16 6.74 -5.81
CA MET A 110 10.91 7.10 -6.48
C MET A 110 9.87 7.71 -5.55
N ILE A 111 9.16 8.70 -6.08
CA ILE A 111 8.03 9.38 -5.43
C ILE A 111 6.73 8.58 -5.56
N HIS A 112 5.69 9.01 -4.86
CA HIS A 112 4.33 8.54 -5.13
C HIS A 112 3.93 8.82 -6.58
N ALA A 113 3.25 7.86 -7.22
CA ALA A 113 2.81 7.87 -8.61
C ALA A 113 3.91 7.98 -9.68
N PHE A 114 5.16 7.61 -9.39
CA PHE A 114 6.27 7.75 -10.36
C PHE A 114 6.01 7.05 -11.72
N TYR A 115 5.23 5.97 -11.73
CA TYR A 115 4.91 5.17 -12.92
C TYR A 115 4.10 5.91 -14.00
N ILE A 116 3.64 7.14 -13.73
CA ILE A 116 3.00 8.00 -14.75
C ILE A 116 4.01 8.74 -15.63
N PHE A 117 5.30 8.75 -15.25
CA PHE A 117 6.37 9.44 -15.98
C PHE A 117 7.16 8.41 -16.81
N PRO A 118 6.86 8.27 -18.13
CA PRO A 118 7.52 7.27 -18.97
C PRO A 118 9.01 7.52 -19.19
N GLU A 119 9.50 8.71 -18.87
CA GLU A 119 10.91 9.10 -18.96
C GLU A 119 11.77 8.49 -17.84
N LEU A 120 11.15 8.02 -16.76
CA LEU A 120 11.84 7.34 -15.66
C LEU A 120 12.03 5.85 -16.01
N PRO A 121 13.26 5.32 -16.00
CA PRO A 121 13.52 3.90 -16.23
C PRO A 121 12.73 2.99 -15.28
N GLU A 122 12.58 3.41 -14.02
CA GLU A 122 11.84 2.70 -12.98
C GLU A 122 10.37 2.51 -13.35
N SER A 123 9.75 3.44 -14.09
CA SER A 123 8.37 3.31 -14.56
C SER A 123 8.24 2.09 -15.48
N GLY A 124 9.15 1.96 -16.45
CA GLY A 124 9.20 0.79 -17.34
C GLY A 124 9.51 -0.50 -16.58
N GLU A 125 10.40 -0.43 -15.60
CA GLU A 125 10.72 -1.57 -14.74
C GLU A 125 9.50 -2.05 -13.93
N LEU A 126 8.75 -1.14 -13.30
CA LEU A 126 7.55 -1.48 -12.54
C LEU A 126 6.52 -2.18 -13.44
N ILE A 127 6.26 -1.64 -14.63
CA ILE A 127 5.32 -2.25 -15.59
C ILE A 127 5.80 -3.65 -16.02
N SER A 128 7.11 -3.82 -16.24
CA SER A 128 7.70 -5.13 -16.53
C SER A 128 7.51 -6.13 -15.38
N GLN A 129 7.72 -5.69 -14.13
CA GLN A 129 7.50 -6.52 -12.93
C GLN A 129 6.03 -6.93 -12.78
N VAL A 130 5.09 -5.99 -12.99
CA VAL A 130 3.65 -6.28 -12.99
C VAL A 130 3.30 -7.30 -14.08
N THR A 131 3.85 -7.13 -15.28
CA THR A 131 3.62 -8.03 -16.42
C THR A 131 4.16 -9.43 -16.11
N HIS A 132 5.36 -9.54 -15.56
CA HIS A 132 5.94 -10.82 -15.13
C HIS A 132 5.10 -11.49 -14.05
N PHE A 133 4.62 -10.73 -13.06
CA PHE A 133 3.75 -11.22 -12.01
C PHE A 133 2.42 -11.77 -12.59
N ILE A 134 1.80 -11.07 -13.53
CA ILE A 134 0.58 -11.53 -14.21
C ILE A 134 0.83 -12.82 -14.99
N HIS A 135 1.95 -12.96 -15.71
CA HIS A 135 2.22 -14.19 -16.47
C HIS A 135 2.56 -15.41 -15.60
N LYS A 136 2.97 -15.19 -14.35
CA LYS A 136 3.30 -16.25 -13.40
C LYS A 136 2.06 -16.86 -12.73
N HIS A 137 0.92 -16.14 -12.67
CA HIS A 137 -0.25 -16.46 -11.84
C HIS A 137 -1.55 -16.53 -12.63
#